data_AF-E1U720-F1
#
_entry.id   AF-E1U720-F1
#
_cell.length_a   1.000
_cell.length_b   1.000
_cell.length_c   1.000
_cell.angle_alpha   90.00
_cell.angle_beta   90.00
_cell.angle_gamma   90.00
#
_symmetry.space_group_name_H-M   'P 1'
#
loop_
_entity.id
_entity.type
_entity.pdbx_description
1 polymer ?
#
loop_
_entity_poly.entity_id
_entity_poly.type
_entity_poly.pdbx_seq_one_letter_code
_entity_poly.pdbx_strand_id
1 'polypeptide(L)'
;MASSLKRFKTRAMARRDVREAYEALGEEFAFLDEVLRARAEAGLSQAQVAERVGTTQSAIARLESGAQRHSPSIATLQKYAKALDYRVEVEFVKERGPTSASTRTRRDRSSRLAG
;
A
#
# COMPACT_ATOMS: atom_id res chain seq x y z
N MET A 1 8.89 -25.13 -6.71
CA MET A 1 9.88 -24.18 -7.29
C MET A 1 9.54 -22.76 -6.86
N ALA A 2 10.06 -22.28 -5.72
CA ALA A 2 10.04 -20.85 -5.41
C ALA A 2 11.06 -20.18 -6.35
N SER A 3 10.50 -19.46 -7.33
CA SER A 3 11.06 -19.15 -8.64
C SER A 3 12.17 -18.10 -8.59
N SER A 4 12.98 -18.06 -9.65
CA SER A 4 14.03 -17.08 -9.95
C SER A 4 13.71 -15.64 -9.49
N LEU A 5 12.44 -15.25 -9.55
CA LEU A 5 11.91 -13.97 -9.06
C LEU A 5 12.24 -13.70 -7.58
N LYS A 6 12.06 -14.68 -6.68
CA LYS A 6 12.35 -14.51 -5.25
C LYS A 6 13.83 -14.17 -5.03
N ARG A 7 14.73 -14.88 -5.71
CA ARG A 7 16.19 -14.64 -5.66
C ARG A 7 16.58 -13.31 -6.30
N PHE A 8 15.90 -12.91 -7.37
CA PHE A 8 16.10 -11.60 -7.99
C PHE A 8 15.68 -10.46 -7.04
N LYS A 9 14.48 -10.54 -6.46
CA LYS A 9 13.97 -9.56 -5.50
C LYS A 9 14.93 -9.39 -4.31
N THR A 10 15.40 -10.49 -3.72
CA THR A 10 16.35 -10.45 -2.61
C THR A 10 17.65 -9.71 -2.99
N ARG A 11 18.21 -9.97 -4.16
CA ARG A 11 19.43 -9.28 -4.63
C ARG A 11 19.18 -7.80 -4.94
N ALA A 12 18.02 -7.48 -5.52
CA ALA A 12 17.65 -6.10 -5.83
C ALA A 12 17.45 -5.26 -4.55
N MET A 13 16.78 -5.81 -3.53
CA MET A 13 16.53 -5.16 -2.24
C MET A 13 17.79 -4.93 -1.39
N ALA A 14 18.91 -5.59 -1.70
CA ALA A 14 20.19 -5.35 -1.04
C ALA A 14 20.80 -3.98 -1.40
N ARG A 15 20.39 -3.41 -2.55
CA ARG A 15 20.81 -2.07 -2.96
C ARG A 15 19.95 -0.99 -2.29
N ARG A 16 20.59 0.01 -1.68
CA ARG A 16 19.91 1.07 -0.91
C ARG A 16 18.96 1.90 -1.75
N ASP A 17 19.41 2.36 -2.92
CA ASP A 17 18.61 3.13 -3.88
C ASP A 17 17.34 2.37 -4.32
N VAL A 18 17.49 1.07 -4.58
CA VAL A 18 16.37 0.20 -4.97
C VAL A 18 15.40 0.01 -3.81
N ARG A 19 15.91 -0.20 -2.59
CA ARG A 19 15.06 -0.36 -1.40
C ARG A 19 14.27 0.91 -1.10
N GLU A 20 14.91 2.08 -1.11
CA GLU A 20 14.24 3.36 -0.83
C GLU A 20 13.16 3.66 -1.88
N ALA A 21 13.44 3.44 -3.16
CA ALA A 21 12.44 3.58 -4.22
C ALA A 21 11.29 2.56 -4.10
N TYR A 22 11.57 1.34 -3.66
CA TYR A 22 10.57 0.30 -3.46
C TYR A 22 9.68 0.57 -2.23
N GLU A 23 10.27 1.01 -1.12
CA GLU A 23 9.55 1.40 0.09
C GLU A 23 8.67 2.64 -0.15
N ALA A 24 9.13 3.60 -0.95
CA ALA A 24 8.34 4.77 -1.34
C ALA A 24 7.08 4.41 -2.16
N LEU A 25 7.09 3.25 -2.84
CA LEU A 25 5.90 2.72 -3.54
C LEU A 25 5.02 1.84 -2.63
N GLY A 26 5.45 1.58 -1.39
CA GLY A 26 4.87 0.59 -0.50
C GLY A 26 3.41 0.85 -0.12
N GLU A 27 2.99 2.12 -0.02
CA GLU A 27 1.61 2.49 0.31
C GLU A 27 0.63 2.13 -0.81
N GLU A 28 1.00 2.37 -2.07
CA GLU A 28 0.18 2.00 -3.22
C GLU A 28 0.09 0.48 -3.39
N PHE A 29 1.18 -0.24 -3.09
CA PHE A 29 1.17 -1.70 -3.10
C PHE A 29 0.32 -2.28 -1.97
N ALA A 30 0.31 -1.68 -0.78
CA ALA A 30 -0.49 -2.16 0.35
C ALA A 30 -1.99 -2.14 0.06
N PHE A 31 -2.48 -1.07 -0.58
CA PHE A 31 -3.88 -0.99 -1.00
C PHE A 31 -4.23 -2.08 -2.02
N LEU A 32 -3.40 -2.25 -3.05
CA LEU A 32 -3.65 -3.24 -4.09
C LEU A 32 -3.59 -4.68 -3.54
N ASP A 33 -2.65 -4.97 -2.64
CA ASP A 33 -2.54 -6.26 -1.98
C ASP A 33 -3.84 -6.62 -1.24
N GLU A 34 -4.47 -5.65 -0.57
CA GLU A 34 -5.74 -5.87 0.12
C GLU A 34 -6.89 -6.19 -0.84
N VAL A 35 -6.98 -5.49 -1.97
CA VAL A 35 -7.97 -5.75 -3.03
C VAL A 35 -7.81 -7.17 -3.59
N LEU A 36 -6.57 -7.56 -3.91
CA LEU A 36 -6.27 -8.87 -4.47
C LEU A 36 -6.50 -10.00 -3.46
N ARG A 37 -6.16 -9.75 -2.18
CA ARG A 37 -6.41 -10.67 -1.07
C ARG A 37 -7.90 -10.93 -0.89
N ALA A 38 -8.71 -9.87 -0.81
CA ALA A 38 -10.16 -9.99 -0.66
C ALA A 38 -10.80 -10.79 -1.80
N ARG A 39 -10.37 -10.56 -3.06
CA ARG A 39 -10.89 -11.36 -4.19
C ARG A 39 -10.47 -12.82 -4.11
N ALA A 40 -9.23 -13.09 -3.71
CA ALA A 40 -8.75 -14.46 -3.54
C ALA A 40 -9.52 -15.21 -2.43
N GLU A 41 -9.80 -14.54 -1.31
CA GLU A 41 -10.61 -15.08 -0.21
C GLU A 41 -12.06 -15.33 -0.63
N ALA A 42 -12.64 -14.44 -1.44
CA ALA A 42 -13.97 -14.64 -2.02
C ALA A 42 -14.02 -15.76 -3.08
N GLY A 43 -12.88 -16.26 -3.56
CA GLY A 43 -12.80 -17.34 -4.55
C GLY A 43 -13.30 -16.93 -5.95
N LEU A 44 -13.28 -15.64 -6.29
CA LEU A 44 -13.84 -15.12 -7.54
C LEU A 44 -12.77 -14.78 -8.57
N SER A 45 -13.06 -15.09 -9.83
CA SER A 45 -12.32 -14.58 -10.98
C SER A 45 -12.69 -13.12 -11.27
N GLN A 46 -11.82 -12.41 -12.00
CA GLN A 46 -12.10 -11.04 -12.42
C GLN A 46 -13.39 -10.91 -13.24
N ALA A 47 -13.72 -11.92 -14.05
CA ALA A 47 -14.95 -11.95 -14.84
C ALA A 47 -16.18 -12.06 -13.94
N GLN A 48 -16.14 -12.93 -12.92
CA GLN A 48 -17.24 -13.08 -11.97
C GLN A 48 -17.45 -11.82 -11.12
N VAL A 49 -16.36 -11.15 -10.71
CA VAL A 49 -16.48 -9.85 -10.03
C VAL A 49 -17.10 -8.81 -10.96
N ALA A 50 -16.69 -8.78 -12.23
CA ALA A 50 -17.25 -7.85 -13.22
C ALA A 50 -18.76 -8.04 -13.40
N GLU A 51 -19.23 -9.28 -13.49
CA GLU A 51 -20.66 -9.63 -13.54
C GLU A 51 -21.41 -9.11 -12.31
N ARG A 52 -20.89 -9.37 -11.10
CA ARG A 52 -21.51 -8.93 -9.85
C ARG A 52 -21.54 -7.41 -9.69
N VAL A 53 -20.52 -6.71 -10.19
CA VAL A 53 -20.44 -5.23 -10.15
C VAL A 53 -21.30 -4.59 -11.25
N GLY A 54 -21.59 -5.31 -12.34
CA GLY A 54 -22.23 -4.77 -13.53
C GLY A 54 -21.26 -3.94 -14.40
N THR A 55 -20.05 -4.45 -14.61
CA THR A 55 -19.00 -3.81 -15.44
C THR A 55 -18.26 -4.83 -16.30
N THR A 56 -17.19 -4.42 -17.00
CA THR A 56 -16.39 -5.30 -17.85
C THR A 56 -15.22 -5.93 -17.07
N GLN A 57 -14.78 -7.12 -17.49
CA GLN A 57 -13.56 -7.75 -16.95
C GLN A 57 -12.34 -6.82 -17.11
N SER A 58 -12.24 -6.08 -18.22
CA SER A 58 -11.16 -5.12 -18.46
C SER A 58 -11.18 -3.93 -17.49
N ALA A 59 -12.37 -3.52 -17.02
CA ALA A 59 -12.49 -2.48 -15.99
C ALA A 59 -12.03 -3.01 -14.63
N ILE A 60 -12.37 -4.25 -14.27
CA ILE A 60 -11.87 -4.91 -13.06
C ILE A 60 -10.36 -5.13 -13.12
N ALA A 61 -9.84 -5.63 -14.23
CA ALA A 61 -8.40 -5.83 -14.40
C ALA A 61 -7.60 -4.52 -14.29
N ARG A 62 -8.15 -3.40 -14.76
CA ARG A 62 -7.55 -2.08 -14.59
C ARG A 62 -7.59 -1.59 -13.15
N LEU A 63 -8.66 -1.88 -12.41
CA LEU A 63 -8.74 -1.58 -10.99
C LEU A 63 -7.68 -2.39 -10.21
N GLU A 64 -7.54 -3.68 -10.52
CA GLU A 64 -6.59 -4.61 -9.89
C GLU A 64 -5.15 -4.47 -10.40
N SER A 65 -4.88 -3.63 -11.39
CA SER A 65 -3.51 -3.38 -11.84
C SER A 65 -2.82 -2.23 -11.12
N GLY A 66 -3.55 -1.46 -10.30
CA GLY A 66 -3.00 -0.35 -9.53
C GLY A 66 -2.40 0.75 -10.40
N ALA A 67 -2.89 0.93 -11.64
CA ALA A 67 -2.33 1.93 -12.55
C ALA A 67 -2.51 3.37 -12.00
N GLN A 68 -1.41 4.00 -11.57
CA GLN A 68 -1.35 5.33 -10.95
C GLN A 68 -2.12 6.43 -11.70
N ARG A 69 -2.27 6.30 -13.02
CA ARG A 69 -2.96 7.31 -13.85
C ARG A 69 -4.48 7.34 -13.62
N HIS A 70 -5.08 6.30 -13.03
CA HIS A 70 -6.53 6.15 -12.87
C HIS A 70 -6.91 5.48 -11.55
N SER A 71 -6.62 6.11 -10.42
CA SER A 71 -7.08 5.63 -9.11
C SER A 71 -8.60 5.49 -9.09
N PRO A 72 -9.15 4.35 -8.63
CA PRO A 72 -10.59 4.15 -8.53
C PRO A 72 -11.21 5.12 -7.52
N SER A 73 -12.43 5.58 -7.78
CA SER A 73 -13.18 6.35 -6.79
C SER A 73 -13.61 5.46 -5.63
N ILE A 74 -13.86 6.07 -4.46
CA ILE A 74 -14.40 5.36 -3.28
C ILE A 74 -15.70 4.62 -3.65
N ALA A 75 -16.56 5.22 -4.48
CA ALA A 75 -17.79 4.58 -4.93
C ALA A 75 -17.53 3.30 -5.74
N THR A 76 -16.50 3.28 -6.58
CA THR A 76 -16.09 2.08 -7.31
C THR A 76 -15.57 1.01 -6.35
N LEU A 77 -14.78 1.40 -5.35
CA LEU A 77 -14.27 0.48 -4.33
C LEU A 77 -15.38 -0.15 -3.50
N GLN A 78 -16.41 0.64 -3.13
CA GLN A 78 -17.57 0.13 -2.41
C GLN A 78 -18.36 -0.90 -3.24
N LYS A 79 -18.55 -0.66 -4.54
CA LYS A 79 -19.21 -1.63 -5.43
C LYS A 79 -18.39 -2.92 -5.56
N TYR A 80 -17.07 -2.79 -5.72
CA TYR A 80 -16.16 -3.92 -5.78
C TYR A 80 -16.20 -4.74 -4.49
N ALA A 81 -16.01 -4.10 -3.32
CA ALA A 81 -16.06 -4.76 -2.02
C ALA A 81 -17.41 -5.46 -1.80
N LYS A 82 -18.53 -4.81 -2.14
CA LYS A 82 -19.86 -5.41 -2.04
C LYS A 82 -20.01 -6.66 -2.90
N ALA A 83 -19.42 -6.70 -4.10
CA ALA A 83 -19.44 -7.90 -4.95
C ALA A 83 -18.68 -9.09 -4.34
N LEU A 84 -17.77 -8.82 -3.40
CA LEU A 84 -17.00 -9.82 -2.66
C LEU A 84 -17.59 -10.13 -1.28
N ASP A 85 -18.71 -9.51 -0.87
CA ASP A 85 -19.26 -9.56 0.50
C ASP A 85 -18.39 -8.84 1.56
N TYR A 86 -17.63 -7.82 1.15
CA TYR A 86 -16.83 -6.93 2.01
C TYR A 86 -17.44 -5.52 2.09
N ARG A 87 -16.91 -4.70 3.01
CA ARG A 87 -17.15 -3.26 3.08
C ARG A 87 -15.83 -2.49 3.05
N VAL A 88 -15.86 -1.24 2.57
CA VAL A 88 -14.71 -0.33 2.62
C VAL A 88 -14.78 0.48 3.91
N GLU A 89 -13.68 0.50 4.65
CA GLU A 89 -13.45 1.40 5.78
C GLU A 89 -12.27 2.33 5.44
N VAL A 90 -12.38 3.61 5.83
CA VAL A 90 -11.34 4.61 5.59
C VAL A 90 -11.00 5.27 6.92
N GLU A 91 -9.72 5.23 7.28
CA GLU A 91 -9.19 5.82 8.51
C GLU A 91 -8.06 6.81 8.16
N PHE A 92 -8.04 7.96 8.83
CA PHE A 92 -6.91 8.88 8.78
C PHE A 92 -5.86 8.44 9.80
N VAL A 93 -4.69 8.03 9.32
CA VAL A 93 -3.56 7.68 10.19
C VAL A 93 -2.61 8.88 10.28
N LYS A 94 -2.20 9.24 11.49
CA LYS A 94 -1.22 10.31 11.68
C LYS A 94 0.15 9.84 11.22
N GLU A 95 0.71 10.49 10.21
CA GLU A 95 2.13 10.29 9.88
C GLU A 95 2.97 10.61 11.12
N ARG A 96 3.87 9.69 11.48
CA ARG A 96 4.88 9.98 12.51
C ARG A 96 5.75 11.10 11.96
N GLY A 97 5.45 12.35 12.37
CA GLY A 97 6.26 13.50 12.03
C GLY A 97 7.73 13.25 12.44
N PRO A 98 8.70 13.91 11.77
CA PRO A 98 10.10 13.76 12.12
C PRO A 98 10.27 14.04 13.61
N THR A 99 10.74 13.02 14.33
CA THR A 99 10.90 12.99 15.77
C THR A 99 11.52 14.30 16.28
N SER A 100 10.70 15.16 16.88
CA SER A 100 11.13 16.38 17.59
C SER A 100 11.97 16.06 18.85
N ALA A 101 12.32 14.80 19.10
CA ALA A 101 13.17 14.37 20.20
C ALA A 101 14.65 14.26 19.79
N SER A 102 15.24 15.34 19.28
CA SER A 102 16.71 15.44 19.17
C SER A 102 17.29 16.82 19.56
N THR A 103 16.47 17.85 19.80
CA THR A 103 16.99 19.19 20.12
C THR A 103 17.18 19.45 21.62
N ARG A 104 16.91 18.49 22.52
CA ARG A 104 17.10 18.68 23.98
C ARG A 104 18.52 18.42 24.51
N THR A 105 19.47 17.99 23.69
CA THR A 105 20.85 17.68 24.17
C THR A 105 21.83 18.86 24.07
N ARG A 106 21.40 20.08 23.71
CA ARG A 106 22.32 21.24 23.61
C ARG A 106 22.10 22.39 24.59
N ARG A 107 21.13 22.31 25.52
CA ARG A 107 20.87 23.41 26.48
C ARG A 107 21.39 23.21 27.91
N ASP A 108 21.90 22.03 28.27
CA ASP A 108 22.35 21.76 29.66
C ASP A 108 23.89 21.65 29.84
N ARG A 109 24.68 22.00 28.83
CA ARG A 109 26.16 22.07 28.95
C ARG A 109 26.73 23.48 29.12
N SER A 110 25.91 24.52 29.06
CA SER A 110 26.38 25.92 29.24
C SER A 110 26.23 26.45 30.67
N SER A 111 25.73 25.66 31.63
CA SER A 111 25.47 26.10 33.02
C SER A 111 26.45 25.54 34.07
N ARG A 112 27.53 24.84 33.68
CA ARG A 112 28.50 24.24 34.64
C ARG A 112 29.94 24.80 34.54
N LEU A 113 30.12 26.02 34.05
CA LEU A 113 31.43 26.70 34.01
C LEU A 113 31.43 28.10 34.66
N ALA A 114 30.44 28.40 35.50
CA ALA A 114 30.47 29.56 36.40
C ALA A 114 30.25 29.05 37.83
N GLY A 115 31.36 28.88 38.55
CA GLY A 115 31.42 28.36 39.91
C GLY A 115 32.85 28.01 40.26
#